data_AF-A0A1F3ZNH8-F1
#
_entry.id   AF-A0A1F3ZNH8-F1
#
_cell.length_a   1.000
_cell.length_b   1.000
_cell.length_c   1.000
_cell.angle_alpha   90.00
_cell.angle_beta   90.00
_cell.angle_gamma   90.00
#
_symmetry.space_group_name_H-M   'P 1'
#
loop_
_entity.id
_entity.type
_entity.pdbx_description
1 polymer ?
#
loop_
_entity_poly.entity_id
_entity_poly.type
_entity_poly.pdbx_seq_one_letter_code
_entity_poly.pdbx_strand_id
1 'polypeptide(L)'
;MDVKEKIRQMVTAHPVVLFMKGTPQQPMCGFSANALQVLAACGVKDVHGVNVLEDAEIRQGIKEYAKWPTIPQLYVQGEFVGGSDIMIEMYQSGELQKLLAGENV
;
A
#
# COMPACT_ATOMS: atom_id res chain seq x y z
N MET A 1 -4.87 6.90 -21.72
CA MET A 1 -3.93 6.38 -20.71
C MET A 1 -4.55 5.14 -20.13
N ASP A 2 -3.86 4.02 -20.23
CA ASP A 2 -4.30 2.75 -19.65
C ASP A 2 -4.27 2.82 -18.11
N VAL A 3 -5.23 2.19 -17.44
CA VAL A 3 -5.31 2.21 -15.96
C VAL A 3 -4.05 1.63 -15.32
N LYS A 4 -3.41 0.64 -15.97
CA LYS A 4 -2.16 0.04 -15.49
C LYS A 4 -0.99 1.00 -15.58
N GLU A 5 -0.95 1.87 -16.60
CA GLU A 5 0.07 2.92 -16.67
C GLU A 5 -0.11 3.96 -15.57
N LYS A 6 -1.35 4.37 -15.26
CA LYS A 6 -1.63 5.25 -14.13
C LYS A 6 -1.17 4.63 -12.81
N ILE A 7 -1.55 3.38 -12.56
CA ILE A 7 -1.15 2.64 -11.35
C ILE A 7 0.36 2.53 -11.27
N ARG A 8 1.03 2.16 -12.37
CA ARG A 8 2.48 2.09 -12.44
C ARG A 8 3.12 3.42 -12.06
N GLN A 9 2.64 4.53 -12.63
CA GLN A 9 3.13 5.85 -12.28
C GLN A 9 2.95 6.17 -10.80
N MET A 10 1.78 5.88 -10.22
CA MET A 10 1.51 6.10 -8.79
C MET A 10 2.50 5.33 -7.91
N VAL A 11 2.71 4.03 -8.18
CA VAL A 11 3.59 3.18 -7.36
C VAL A 11 5.08 3.48 -7.55
N THR A 12 5.48 4.07 -8.68
CA THR A 12 6.87 4.50 -8.92
C THR A 12 7.15 5.94 -8.49
N ALA A 13 6.10 6.75 -8.29
CA ALA A 13 6.25 8.16 -7.92
C ALA A 13 6.64 8.36 -6.45
N HIS A 14 6.31 7.40 -5.59
CA HIS A 14 6.62 7.46 -4.16
C HIS A 14 7.26 6.14 -3.71
N PRO A 15 8.18 6.19 -2.72
CA PRO A 15 8.86 5.00 -2.22
C PRO A 15 7.88 4.02 -1.55
N VAL A 16 6.88 4.53 -0.81
CA VAL A 16 5.87 3.70 -0.13
C VAL A 16 4.48 4.17 -0.53
N VAL A 17 3.73 3.28 -1.19
CA VAL A 17 2.37 3.52 -1.67
C VAL A 17 1.42 2.49 -1.10
N LEU A 18 0.33 2.95 -0.49
CA LEU A 18 -0.71 2.11 0.07
C LEU A 18 -2.04 2.38 -0.62
N PHE A 19 -2.51 1.42 -1.42
CA PHE A 19 -3.88 1.46 -1.92
C PHE A 19 -4.82 1.02 -0.81
N MET A 20 -5.70 1.93 -0.39
CA MET A 20 -6.54 1.73 0.79
C MET A 20 -7.95 2.28 0.59
N LYS A 21 -8.85 1.90 1.51
CA LYS A 21 -10.21 2.43 1.57
C LYS A 21 -10.23 3.61 2.53
N GLY A 22 -10.43 4.82 1.99
CA GLY A 22 -10.24 6.07 2.72
C GLY A 22 -8.84 6.63 2.55
N THR A 23 -8.45 7.55 3.44
CA THR A 23 -7.16 8.24 3.40
C THR A 23 -6.34 7.91 4.65
N PRO A 24 -5.01 8.17 4.66
CA PRO A 24 -4.20 7.99 5.86
C PRO A 24 -4.73 8.72 7.11
N GLN A 25 -5.36 9.88 6.93
CA GLN A 25 -5.98 10.63 8.02
C GLN A 25 -7.36 10.08 8.40
N GLN A 26 -8.09 9.49 7.46
CA GLN A 26 -9.46 8.99 7.64
C GLN A 26 -9.62 7.61 7.00
N PRO A 27 -9.10 6.53 7.63
CA PRO A 27 -9.28 5.18 7.12
C PRO A 27 -10.75 4.76 7.26
N MET A 28 -11.34 4.27 6.18
CA MET A 28 -12.74 3.81 6.14
C MET A 28 -12.88 2.28 6.24
N CYS A 29 -11.80 1.57 6.56
CA CYS A 29 -11.78 0.12 6.70
C CYS A 29 -10.74 -0.32 7.74
N GLY A 30 -11.11 -1.26 8.60
CA GLY A 30 -10.21 -1.78 9.65
C GLY A 30 -8.90 -2.36 9.10
N PHE A 31 -8.94 -3.07 7.98
CA PHE A 31 -7.72 -3.58 7.32
C PHE A 31 -6.81 -2.44 6.84
N SER A 32 -7.40 -1.36 6.29
CA SER A 32 -6.64 -0.18 5.88
C SER A 32 -6.02 0.55 7.07
N ALA A 33 -6.75 0.65 8.19
CA ALA A 33 -6.21 1.19 9.43
C ALA A 33 -5.08 0.33 10.02
N ASN A 34 -5.20 -1.00 9.95
CA ASN A 34 -4.16 -1.91 10.41
C ASN A 34 -2.89 -1.79 9.57
N ALA A 35 -3.02 -1.74 8.24
CA ALA A 35 -1.88 -1.55 7.35
C ALA A 35 -1.10 -0.26 7.66
N LEU A 36 -1.80 0.86 7.89
CA LEU A 36 -1.17 2.11 8.30
C LEU A 36 -0.46 2.01 9.64
N GLN A 37 -1.07 1.36 10.64
CA GLN A 37 -0.44 1.15 11.95
C GLN A 37 0.83 0.31 11.86
N VAL A 38 0.84 -0.73 11.03
CA VAL A 38 2.02 -1.56 10.79
C VAL A 38 3.14 -0.74 10.15
N LEU A 39 2.84 0.07 9.14
CA LEU A 39 3.83 0.95 8.51
C LEU A 39 4.39 1.98 9.50
N ALA A 40 3.53 2.59 10.32
CA ALA A 40 3.93 3.52 11.37
C ALA A 40 4.82 2.82 12.43
N ALA A 41 4.50 1.58 12.82
CA ALA A 41 5.31 0.78 13.72
C ALA A 41 6.68 0.39 13.13
N CYS A 42 6.78 0.31 11.80
CA CYS A 42 8.05 0.14 11.09
C CYS A 42 8.86 1.44 10.99
N GLY A 43 8.31 2.58 11.44
CA GLY A 43 8.98 3.88 11.38
C GLY A 43 8.74 4.66 10.09
N VAL A 44 7.86 4.20 9.19
CA VAL A 44 7.54 4.93 7.97
C VAL A 44 6.69 6.14 8.31
N LYS A 45 7.20 7.33 7.97
CA LYS A 45 6.51 8.61 8.22
C LYS A 45 5.74 9.11 7.01
N ASP A 46 6.26 8.86 5.81
CA ASP A 46 5.67 9.29 4.56
C ASP A 46 5.09 8.10 3.80
N VAL A 47 3.78 7.92 3.90
CA VAL A 47 3.03 6.88 3.18
C VAL A 47 2.08 7.57 2.22
N HIS A 48 2.24 7.31 0.93
CA HIS A 48 1.29 7.79 -0.06
C HIS A 48 0.05 6.89 -0.10
N GLY A 49 -1.03 7.34 0.56
CA GLY A 49 -2.30 6.63 0.58
C GLY A 49 -3.18 6.96 -0.62
N VAL A 50 -3.48 5.96 -1.45
CA VAL A 50 -4.39 6.10 -2.60
C VAL A 50 -5.77 5.59 -2.21
N ASN A 51 -6.76 6.49 -2.21
CA ASN A 51 -8.13 6.14 -1.85
C ASN A 51 -8.88 5.48 -3.02
N VAL A 52 -8.98 4.15 -2.99
CA VAL A 52 -9.67 3.39 -4.04
C VAL A 52 -11.19 3.52 -4.02
N LEU A 53 -11.78 4.20 -3.03
CA LEU A 53 -13.22 4.43 -2.99
C LEU A 53 -13.65 5.61 -3.87
N GLU A 54 -12.73 6.52 -4.18
CA GLU A 54 -12.99 7.68 -5.05
C GLU A 54 -12.84 7.36 -6.53
N ASP A 55 -12.07 6.31 -6.87
CA ASP A 55 -11.82 5.91 -8.25
C ASP A 55 -12.07 4.40 -8.44
N ALA A 56 -13.19 4.08 -9.08
CA ALA A 56 -13.59 2.71 -9.38
C ALA A 56 -12.68 2.03 -10.41
N GLU A 57 -12.08 2.80 -11.34
CA GLU A 57 -11.14 2.27 -12.32
C GLU A 57 -9.85 1.84 -11.62
N ILE A 58 -9.29 2.68 -10.75
CA ILE A 58 -8.11 2.34 -9.94
C ILE A 58 -8.40 1.15 -9.03
N ARG A 59 -9.59 1.10 -8.40
CA ARG A 59 -10.00 -0.01 -7.53
C ARG A 59 -10.00 -1.36 -8.24
N GLN A 60 -10.43 -1.40 -9.49
CA GLN A 60 -10.47 -2.62 -10.27
C GLN A 60 -9.10 -2.90 -10.90
N GLY A 61 -8.48 -1.87 -11.48
CA GLY A 61 -7.18 -1.96 -12.13
C GLY A 61 -6.08 -2.43 -11.20
N ILE A 62 -6.06 -2.00 -9.93
CA ILE A 62 -5.01 -2.39 -8.98
C ILE A 62 -5.05 -3.90 -8.67
N LYS A 63 -6.25 -4.48 -8.62
CA LYS A 63 -6.43 -5.91 -8.40
C LYS A 63 -5.88 -6.72 -9.56
N GLU A 64 -6.14 -6.27 -10.78
CA GLU A 64 -5.63 -6.91 -11.99
C GLU A 64 -4.12 -6.70 -12.17
N TYR A 65 -3.61 -5.52 -11.77
CA TYR A 65 -2.19 -5.18 -11.83
C TYR A 65 -1.35 -6.06 -10.90
N ALA A 66 -1.71 -6.14 -9.60
CA ALA A 66 -1.03 -7.00 -8.64
C ALA A 66 -1.41 -8.48 -8.76
N LYS A 67 -2.40 -8.82 -9.58
CA LYS A 67 -3.07 -10.14 -9.58
C LYS A 67 -3.53 -10.54 -8.17
N TRP A 68 -4.01 -9.56 -7.40
CA TRP A 68 -4.38 -9.70 -6.00
C TRP A 68 -5.81 -9.19 -5.74
N PRO A 69 -6.72 -10.01 -5.20
CA PRO A 69 -8.15 -9.67 -5.18
C PRO A 69 -8.55 -8.71 -4.05
N THR A 70 -7.71 -8.52 -3.02
CA THR A 70 -8.08 -7.80 -1.80
C THR A 70 -7.40 -6.43 -1.68
N ILE A 71 -7.94 -5.60 -0.78
CA ILE A 71 -7.47 -4.24 -0.45
C ILE A 71 -7.53 -4.15 1.09
N PRO A 72 -6.52 -3.57 1.77
CA PRO A 72 -5.43 -2.74 1.24
C PRO A 72 -4.32 -3.50 0.52
N GLN A 73 -3.55 -2.80 -0.33
CA GLN A 73 -2.36 -3.32 -1.02
C GLN A 73 -1.17 -2.36 -0.85
N LEU A 74 -0.05 -2.89 -0.35
CA LEU A 74 1.19 -2.15 -0.16
C LEU A 74 2.13 -2.35 -1.36
N TYR A 75 2.70 -1.24 -1.81
CA TYR A 75 3.79 -1.21 -2.77
C TYR A 75 4.98 -0.46 -2.17
N VAL A 76 6.17 -1.00 -2.37
CA VAL A 76 7.44 -0.40 -1.96
C VAL A 76 8.34 -0.35 -3.18
N GLN A 77 8.83 0.84 -3.54
CA GLN A 77 9.64 1.10 -4.74
C GLN A 77 9.03 0.59 -6.05
N GLY A 78 7.70 0.65 -6.17
CA GLY A 78 6.97 0.13 -7.32
C GLY A 78 6.77 -1.40 -7.32
N GLU A 79 7.32 -2.13 -6.34
CA GLU A 79 7.12 -3.56 -6.18
C GLU A 79 5.95 -3.85 -5.23
N PHE A 80 5.14 -4.85 -5.59
CA PHE A 80 4.02 -5.29 -4.76
C PHE A 80 4.53 -6.12 -3.57
N VAL A 81 4.21 -5.69 -2.35
CA VAL A 81 4.59 -6.38 -1.12
C VAL A 81 3.50 -7.34 -0.66
N GLY A 82 2.26 -6.87 -0.58
CA GLY A 82 1.16 -7.69 -0.08
C GLY A 82 -0.03 -6.90 0.44
N GLY A 83 -1.00 -7.63 0.99
CA GLY A 83 -2.15 -7.07 1.71
C GLY A 83 -1.91 -6.91 3.22
N SER A 84 -2.95 -6.49 3.94
CA SER A 84 -2.85 -6.23 5.40
C SER A 84 -2.33 -7.42 6.21
N ASP A 85 -2.76 -8.65 5.92
CA ASP A 85 -2.36 -9.82 6.69
C ASP A 85 -0.87 -10.15 6.48
N ILE A 86 -0.42 -10.13 5.21
CA ILE A 86 0.98 -10.33 4.83
C ILE A 86 1.86 -9.27 5.49
N MET A 87 1.42 -8.00 5.53
CA MET A 87 2.16 -6.93 6.20
C MET A 87 2.33 -7.23 7.70
N ILE A 88 1.31 -7.75 8.38
CA ILE A 88 1.38 -8.12 9.79
C ILE A 88 2.35 -9.28 9.99
N GLU A 89 2.29 -10.30 9.15
CA GLU A 89 3.21 -11.45 9.20
C GLU A 89 4.67 -11.01 8.98
N MET A 90 4.93 -10.21 7.95
CA MET A 90 6.27 -9.68 7.65
C MET A 90 6.76 -8.74 8.75
N TYR A 91 5.87 -8.00 9.42
CA TYR A 91 6.22 -7.19 10.57
C TYR A 91 6.64 -8.05 11.77
N GLN A 92 5.91 -9.15 12.02
CA GLN A 92 6.24 -10.10 13.09
C GLN A 92 7.56 -10.83 12.82
N SER A 93 7.86 -11.16 11.55
CA SER A 93 9.13 -11.78 11.16
C SER A 93 10.31 -10.80 11.13
N GLY A 94 10.06 -9.49 11.16
CA GLY A 94 11.08 -8.45 11.03
C GLY A 94 11.49 -8.17 9.58
N GLU A 95 10.90 -8.85 8.59
CA GLU A 95 11.19 -8.67 7.17
C GLU A 95 10.66 -7.34 6.64
N LEU A 96 9.49 -6.91 7.11
CA LEU A 96 8.91 -5.64 6.67
C LEU A 96 9.77 -4.46 7.10
N GLN A 97 10.28 -4.49 8.33
CA GLN A 97 11.18 -3.47 8.86
C GLN A 97 12.48 -3.44 8.07
N LYS A 98 13.03 -4.59 7.66
CA LYS A 98 14.22 -4.64 6.80
C LYS A 98 13.96 -4.07 5.41
N LEU A 99 12.81 -4.40 4.82
CA LEU A 99 12.39 -3.87 3.52
C LEU A 99 12.25 -2.34 3.56
N LEU A 100 11.69 -1.82 4.65
CA LEU A 100 11.46 -0.38 4.85
C LEU A 100 12.67 0.37 5.44
N ALA A 101 13.63 -0.31 6.07
CA ALA A 101 14.82 0.31 6.66
C ALA A 101 15.81 0.85 5.61
N GLY A 102 15.76 0.34 4.38
CA GLY A 102 16.48 0.94 3.25
C GLY A 102 15.91 2.31 2.85
N GLU A 103 14.64 2.56 3.16
CA GLU A 103 13.86 3.73 2.78
C GLU A 103 13.84 4.76 3.91
N ASN A 104 15.03 5.15 4.38
CA ASN A 104 15.21 6.14 5.44
C ASN A 104 14.67 7.52 4.96
N VAL A 105 13.36 7.72 5.10
CA VAL A 105 12.61 8.96 4.88
C VAL A 105 12.28 9.58 6.23
#